data_AF-C7Q5K0-F1
#
_entry.id   AF-C7Q5K0-F1
#
_cell.length_a   1.000
_cell.length_b   1.000
_cell.length_c   1.000
_cell.angle_alpha   90.00
_cell.angle_beta   90.00
_cell.angle_gamma   90.00
#
_symmetry.space_group_name_H-M   'P 1'
#
loop_
_entity.id
_entity.type
_entity.pdbx_description
1 polymer ?
#
loop_
_entity_poly.entity_id
_entity_poly.type
_entity_poly.pdbx_seq_one_letter_code
_entity_poly.pdbx_strand_id
1 'polypeptide(L)'
;MTNPNLSAARAYILTLANWADLETVTQAIRDRRTVLNANLSPGRTIRLSGLRRCYLNRLTGSIHTIDPTRERADIELDEASTQTLRSKGREKYDIPQEQTRYILRGVPLAACIPAP
;
A
#
# COMPACT_ATOMS: atom_id res chain seq x y z
N MET A 1 -25.97 2.42 17.37
CA MET A 1 -24.85 1.67 16.76
C MET A 1 -23.56 2.23 17.33
N THR A 2 -22.87 1.46 18.16
CA THR A 2 -21.69 1.88 18.92
C THR A 2 -20.56 2.19 17.97
N ASN A 3 -20.05 3.42 18.00
CA ASN A 3 -18.87 3.80 17.23
C ASN A 3 -17.66 3.05 17.84
N PRO A 4 -17.02 2.11 17.12
CA PRO A 4 -15.90 1.35 17.69
C PRO A 4 -14.70 2.30 17.88
N ASN A 5 -14.44 2.69 19.12
CA ASN A 5 -13.27 3.50 19.45
C ASN A 5 -12.01 2.66 19.30
N LEU A 6 -11.16 3.02 18.33
CA LEU A 6 -9.86 2.37 18.09
C LEU A 6 -9.01 2.25 19.36
N SER A 7 -9.13 3.22 20.28
CA SER A 7 -8.43 3.22 21.55
C SER A 7 -8.87 2.06 22.45
N ALA A 8 -10.17 1.78 22.53
CA ALA A 8 -10.72 0.69 23.34
C ALA A 8 -10.33 -0.69 22.76
N ALA A 9 -10.39 -0.84 21.43
CA ALA A 9 -9.94 -2.06 20.76
C ALA A 9 -8.46 -2.32 20.99
N ARG A 10 -7.61 -1.27 20.91
CA ARG A 10 -6.19 -1.38 21.20
C ARG A 10 -5.93 -1.78 22.66
N ALA A 11 -6.64 -1.17 23.61
CA ALA A 11 -6.50 -1.48 25.03
C ALA A 11 -6.84 -2.95 25.31
N TYR A 12 -7.95 -3.46 24.74
CA TYR A 12 -8.34 -4.86 24.88
C TYR A 12 -7.25 -5.81 24.35
N ILE A 13 -6.72 -5.58 23.14
CA ILE A 13 -5.66 -6.40 22.54
C ILE A 13 -4.40 -6.45 23.42
N LEU A 14 -4.04 -5.33 24.06
CA LEU A 14 -2.82 -5.24 24.86
C LEU A 14 -2.95 -5.79 26.29
N THR A 15 -4.17 -5.93 26.81
CA THR A 15 -4.38 -6.20 28.25
C THR A 15 -5.22 -7.44 28.56
N LEU A 16 -6.15 -7.79 27.68
CA LEU A 16 -7.17 -8.82 27.95
C LEU A 16 -7.23 -9.93 26.90
N ALA A 17 -6.69 -9.71 25.69
CA ALA A 17 -6.77 -10.67 24.60
C ALA A 17 -5.93 -11.92 24.87
N ASN A 18 -6.56 -13.08 24.70
CA ASN A 18 -5.88 -14.37 24.67
C ASN A 18 -5.49 -14.78 23.24
N TRP A 19 -4.88 -15.95 23.07
CA TRP A 19 -4.40 -16.42 21.77
C TRP A 19 -5.51 -16.56 20.71
N ALA A 20 -6.68 -17.08 21.08
CA ALA A 20 -7.81 -17.23 20.17
C ALA A 20 -8.38 -15.87 19.74
N ASP A 21 -8.37 -14.89 20.66
CA ASP A 21 -8.77 -13.52 20.34
C ASP A 21 -7.80 -12.88 19.33
N LEU A 22 -6.49 -13.09 19.50
CA LEU A 22 -5.48 -12.60 18.57
C LEU A 22 -5.60 -13.23 17.18
N GLU A 23 -5.91 -14.52 17.10
CA GLU A 23 -6.16 -15.21 15.84
C GLU A 23 -7.41 -14.65 15.14
N THR A 24 -8.49 -14.44 15.89
CA THR A 24 -9.72 -13.82 15.39
C THR A 24 -9.47 -12.41 14.85
N VAL A 25 -8.72 -11.57 15.59
CA VAL A 25 -8.32 -10.23 15.13
C VAL A 25 -7.46 -10.30 13.88
N THR A 26 -6.53 -11.26 13.81
CA THR A 26 -5.69 -11.47 12.63
C THR A 26 -6.52 -11.85 11.41
N GLN A 27 -7.51 -12.71 11.58
CA GLN A 27 -8.43 -13.09 10.51
C GLN A 27 -9.26 -11.89 10.04
N ALA A 28 -9.83 -11.11 10.98
CA ALA A 28 -10.56 -9.88 10.65
C ALA A 28 -9.69 -8.86 9.89
N ILE A 29 -8.41 -8.73 10.24
CA ILE A 29 -7.45 -7.88 9.50
C ILE A 29 -7.26 -8.40 8.07
N ARG A 30 -7.11 -9.72 7.88
CA ARG A 30 -6.98 -10.34 6.56
C ARG A 30 -8.22 -10.08 5.71
N ASP A 31 -9.40 -10.35 6.25
CA ASP A 31 -10.68 -10.17 5.55
C ASP A 31 -10.87 -8.70 5.15
N ARG A 32 -10.58 -7.76 6.06
CA ARG A 32 -10.67 -6.33 5.77
C ARG A 32 -9.68 -5.91 4.68
N ARG A 33 -8.46 -6.44 4.69
CA ARG A 33 -7.47 -6.20 3.61
C ARG A 33 -7.95 -6.75 2.29
N THR A 34 -8.55 -7.94 2.26
CA THR A 34 -9.13 -8.51 1.03
C THR A 34 -10.20 -7.58 0.43
N VAL A 35 -11.12 -7.07 1.26
CA VAL A 35 -12.15 -6.13 0.80
C VAL A 35 -11.56 -4.80 0.31
N LEU A 36 -10.55 -4.27 1.00
CA LEU A 36 -9.86 -3.05 0.59
C LEU A 36 -9.08 -3.25 -0.72
N ASN A 37 -8.45 -4.41 -0.89
CA ASN A 37 -7.70 -4.76 -2.09
C ASN A 37 -8.63 -5.03 -3.29
N ALA A 38 -9.83 -5.58 -3.07
CA ALA A 38 -10.83 -5.76 -4.12
C ALA A 38 -11.32 -4.41 -4.69
N ASN A 39 -11.23 -3.33 -3.91
CA ASN A 39 -11.54 -1.97 -4.35
C ASN A 39 -10.34 -1.25 -5.01
N LEU A 40 -9.21 -1.93 -5.21
CA LEU A 40 -8.10 -1.38 -6.00
C LEU A 40 -8.49 -1.43 -7.47
N SER A 41 -8.76 -0.25 -8.03
CA SER A 41 -9.03 -0.05 -9.44
C SER A 41 -8.01 0.91 -10.05
N PRO A 42 -7.80 0.89 -11.38
CA PRO A 42 -7.09 1.95 -12.08
C PRO A 42 -7.64 3.34 -11.69
N GLY A 43 -6.73 4.30 -11.50
CA GLY A 43 -7.01 5.65 -11.02
C GLY A 43 -7.07 5.81 -9.50
N ARG A 44 -7.10 4.71 -8.72
CA ARG A 44 -7.13 4.81 -7.25
C ARG A 44 -5.80 5.27 -6.70
N THR A 45 -5.82 6.28 -5.83
CA THR A 45 -4.64 6.74 -5.08
C THR A 45 -4.23 5.73 -4.02
N ILE A 46 -2.95 5.42 -3.99
CA ILE A 46 -2.34 4.43 -3.11
C ILE A 46 -1.01 4.94 -2.54
N ARG A 47 -0.60 4.33 -1.44
CA ARG A 47 0.73 4.45 -0.83
C ARG A 47 1.40 3.08 -0.80
N LEU A 48 2.66 3.03 -1.22
CA LEU A 48 3.46 1.82 -1.21
C LEU A 48 3.94 1.48 0.20
N SER A 49 3.85 0.21 0.58
CA SER A 49 4.34 -0.32 1.85
C SER A 49 4.67 -1.80 1.75
N GLY A 50 5.46 -2.34 2.70
CA GLY A 50 5.76 -3.76 2.73
C GLY A 50 6.66 -4.26 1.59
N LEU A 51 7.28 -3.36 0.81
CA LEU A 51 8.24 -3.73 -0.21
C LEU A 51 9.61 -3.99 0.41
N ARG A 52 10.32 -4.99 -0.14
CA ARG A 52 11.72 -5.31 0.22
C ARG A 52 12.66 -4.11 0.07
N ARG A 53 12.38 -3.23 -0.91
CA ARG A 53 13.14 -2.00 -1.15
C ARG A 53 12.54 -0.90 -0.28
N CYS A 54 13.11 -0.69 0.91
CA CYS A 54 12.56 0.23 1.91
C CYS A 54 12.37 1.68 1.40
N TYR A 55 13.17 2.11 0.43
CA TYR A 55 13.05 3.45 -0.17
C TYR A 55 11.85 3.61 -1.11
N LEU A 56 11.23 2.51 -1.55
CA LEU A 56 9.96 2.54 -2.28
C LEU A 56 8.77 2.62 -1.32
N ASN A 57 8.95 2.23 -0.05
CA ASN A 57 7.91 2.38 0.94
C ASN A 57 7.68 3.87 1.21
N ARG A 58 6.42 4.24 1.43
CA ARG A 58 5.91 5.61 1.59
C ARG A 58 5.77 6.43 0.31
N LEU A 59 6.25 5.94 -0.84
CA LEU A 59 5.93 6.59 -2.10
C LEU A 59 4.42 6.50 -2.37
N THR A 60 3.88 7.56 -2.96
CA THR A 60 2.47 7.72 -3.31
C THR A 60 2.31 7.82 -4.82
N GLY A 61 1.13 7.44 -5.27
CA GLY A 61 0.75 7.52 -6.67
C GLY A 61 -0.65 6.98 -6.88
N SER A 62 -1.01 6.80 -8.14
CA SER A 62 -2.26 6.17 -8.54
C SER A 62 -1.99 4.86 -9.28
N ILE A 63 -2.92 3.92 -9.19
CA ILE A 63 -2.84 2.68 -9.97
C ILE A 63 -3.06 3.04 -11.45
N HIS A 64 -2.08 2.75 -12.30
CA HIS A 64 -2.22 2.93 -13.74
C HIS A 64 -2.90 1.72 -14.38
N THR A 65 -2.35 0.53 -14.15
CA THR A 65 -2.89 -0.74 -14.65
C THR A 65 -2.75 -1.83 -13.59
N ILE A 66 -3.63 -2.82 -13.64
CA ILE A 66 -3.58 -4.01 -12.78
C ILE A 66 -3.45 -5.22 -13.68
N ASP A 67 -2.48 -6.08 -13.36
CA ASP A 67 -2.36 -7.43 -13.89
C ASP A 67 -2.90 -8.40 -12.82
N PRO A 68 -4.18 -8.84 -12.94
CA PRO A 68 -4.79 -9.75 -11.98
C PRO A 68 -4.19 -11.15 -12.03
N THR A 69 -3.56 -11.55 -13.16
CA THR A 69 -2.98 -12.89 -13.30
C THR A 69 -1.70 -13.06 -12.49
N ARG A 70 -0.97 -11.96 -12.28
CA ARG A 70 0.30 -11.93 -11.53
C ARG A 70 0.18 -11.22 -10.18
N GLU A 71 -1.04 -10.82 -9.80
CA GLU A 71 -1.33 -10.01 -8.60
C GLU A 71 -0.41 -8.78 -8.48
N ARG A 72 -0.19 -8.09 -9.61
CA ARG A 72 0.70 -6.92 -9.71
C ARG A 72 -0.01 -5.73 -10.32
N ALA A 73 0.49 -4.54 -10.03
CA ALA A 73 0.02 -3.28 -10.59
C ALA A 73 1.19 -2.42 -11.05
N ASP A 74 0.95 -1.64 -12.09
CA ASP A 74 1.81 -0.54 -12.47
C ASP A 74 1.25 0.73 -11.82
N ILE A 75 2.12 1.49 -11.17
CA ILE A 75 1.74 2.65 -10.37
C ILE A 75 2.31 3.91 -11.02
N GLU A 76 1.46 4.85 -11.37
CA GLU A 76 1.88 6.20 -11.75
C GLU A 76 2.20 6.97 -10.46
N LEU A 77 3.49 7.24 -10.22
CA LEU A 77 3.93 7.98 -9.04
C LEU A 77 3.62 9.47 -9.17
N ASP A 78 3.25 10.08 -8.03
CA ASP A 78 3.09 11.53 -7.95
C ASP A 78 4.44 12.25 -8.15
N GLU A 79 4.40 13.55 -8.41
CA GLU A 79 5.60 14.34 -8.70
C GLU A 79 6.64 14.27 -7.56
N ALA A 80 6.20 14.48 -6.32
CA ALA A 80 7.08 14.38 -5.16
C ALA A 80 7.70 12.98 -4.99
N SER A 81 6.92 11.93 -5.27
CA SER A 81 7.37 10.54 -5.20
C SER A 81 8.32 10.19 -6.34
N THR A 82 8.08 10.73 -7.54
CA THR A 82 8.96 10.61 -8.70
C THR A 82 10.30 11.30 -8.46
N GLN A 83 10.29 12.51 -7.89
CA GLN A 83 11.50 13.23 -7.51
C GLN A 83 12.28 12.51 -6.39
N THR A 84 11.56 11.95 -5.41
CA THR A 84 12.16 11.12 -4.36
C THR A 84 12.81 9.88 -4.96
N LEU A 85 12.12 9.18 -5.87
CA LEU A 85 12.68 8.00 -6.53
C LEU A 85 13.92 8.34 -7.37
N ARG A 86 13.87 9.46 -8.11
CA ARG A 86 15.00 9.98 -8.90
C ARG A 86 16.21 10.28 -8.02
N SER A 87 16.02 10.99 -6.91
CA SER A 87 17.12 11.33 -5.99
C SER A 87 17.73 10.11 -5.29
N LYS A 88 16.98 9.00 -5.19
CA LYS A 88 17.48 7.71 -4.69
C LYS A 88 18.25 6.91 -5.74
N GLY A 89 18.38 7.43 -6.96
CA GLY A 89 19.52 7.23 -7.88
C GLY A 89 20.05 5.80 -7.94
N ARG A 90 19.19 4.84 -8.32
CA ARG A 90 19.66 3.51 -8.70
C ARG A 90 19.59 3.36 -10.20
N GLU A 91 20.62 2.77 -10.79
CA GLU A 91 20.75 2.42 -12.23
C GLU A 91 19.49 1.75 -12.83
N LYS A 92 18.63 1.17 -11.99
CA LYS A 92 17.42 0.49 -12.41
C LYS A 92 16.30 1.43 -12.90
N TYR A 93 16.29 2.69 -12.48
CA TYR A 93 15.22 3.64 -12.83
C TYR A 93 15.81 4.80 -13.60
N ASP A 94 15.77 4.70 -14.92
CA ASP A 94 16.13 5.80 -15.81
C ASP A 94 14.93 6.76 -15.90
N ILE A 95 14.95 7.79 -15.05
CA ILE A 95 13.90 8.81 -14.95
C ILE A 95 14.47 10.13 -15.48
N PRO A 96 14.11 10.54 -16.71
CA PRO A 96 14.52 11.83 -17.26
C PRO A 96 14.19 12.99 -16.32
N GLN A 97 15.00 14.06 -16.35
CA GLN A 97 14.77 15.23 -15.49
C GLN A 97 13.42 15.89 -15.75
N GLU A 98 12.97 15.90 -17.00
CA GLU A 98 11.71 16.50 -17.44
C GLU A 98 10.48 15.68 -17.05
N GLN A 99 10.66 14.40 -16.66
CA GLN A 99 9.54 13.54 -16.34
C GLN A 99 8.98 13.83 -14.94
N THR A 100 7.77 14.39 -14.87
CA THR A 100 7.12 14.71 -13.59
C THR A 100 6.44 13.50 -12.95
N ARG A 101 5.92 12.56 -13.76
CA ARG A 101 5.28 11.32 -13.27
C ARG A 101 5.94 10.09 -13.88
N TYR A 102 6.37 9.17 -13.02
CA TYR A 102 7.03 7.93 -13.43
C TYR A 102 6.13 6.72 -13.19
N ILE A 103 6.05 5.82 -14.19
CA ILE A 103 5.32 4.55 -14.07
C ILE A 103 6.24 3.51 -13.43
N LEU A 104 6.01 3.24 -12.15
CA LEU A 104 6.67 2.16 -11.43
C LEU A 104 5.97 0.83 -11.74
N ARG A 105 6.65 -0.02 -12.52
CA ARG A 105 6.07 -1.28 -13.00
C ARG A 105 6.19 -2.45 -12.03
N GLY A 106 5.20 -3.34 -12.06
CA GLY A 106 5.24 -4.66 -11.43
C GLY A 106 5.25 -4.64 -9.90
N VAL A 107 4.59 -3.65 -9.30
CA VAL A 107 4.41 -3.57 -7.85
C VAL A 107 3.42 -4.64 -7.38
N PRO A 108 3.73 -5.47 -6.36
CA PRO A 108 2.76 -6.42 -5.82
C PRO A 108 1.51 -5.70 -5.28
N LEU A 109 0.30 -6.17 -5.60
CA LEU A 109 -0.94 -5.56 -5.13
C LEU A 109 -1.02 -5.51 -3.58
N ALA A 110 -0.46 -6.52 -2.91
CA ALA A 110 -0.37 -6.55 -1.45
C ALA A 110 0.45 -5.40 -0.83
N ALA A 111 1.30 -4.74 -1.63
CA ALA A 111 2.09 -3.58 -1.22
C ALA A 111 1.37 -2.24 -1.45
N CYS A 112 0.25 -2.25 -2.17
CA CYS A 112 -0.54 -1.07 -2.49
C CYS A 112 -1.58 -0.83 -1.39
N ILE A 113 -1.33 0.15 -0.53
CA ILE A 113 -2.30 0.53 0.51
C ILE A 113 -3.15 1.68 -0.03
N PRO A 114 -4.49 1.56 -0.06
CA PRO A 114 -5.36 2.68 -0.44
C PRO A 114 -5.04 3.92 0.40
N ALA A 115 -4.80 5.05 -0.26
CA ALA A 115 -4.74 6.33 0.44
C ALA A 115 -6.17 6.72 0.91
N PRO A 116 -6.30 7.35 2.09
CA PRO A 116 -7.58 7.83 2.61
C PRO A 116 -8.22 8.86 1.67
#